data_AF-A0A815M4J6-F1
#
_entry.id   AF-A0A815M4J6-F1
#
_cell.length_a   1.000
_cell.length_b   1.000
_cell.length_c   1.000
_cell.angle_alpha   90.00
_cell.angle_beta   90.00
_cell.angle_gamma   90.00
#
_symmetry.space_group_name_H-M   'P 1'
#
loop_
_entity.id
_entity.type
_entity.pdbx_description
1 polymer ?
#
loop_
_entity_poly.entity_id
_entity_poly.type
_entity_poly.pdbx_seq_one_letter_code
_entity_poly.pdbx_strand_id
1 'polypeptide(L)'
;DKKSRYIYNIDQRVTDETTECIRTHAPDLSWVYLQYTDDIGHYFGDSQQFSQSITYLDDQIGRIWKAVDYRIKYHKEDWLVIITTDHGRDPRTGQSHSGQSVRERTTWILTNSQETNDYFRDYQCGIVDILPTITRFMNITIPIESERELDGIPLIGKVSLIESNVSLHGNQLTISWTVLHNTGNVTIWLSTSNLFKKGIIDNYKLIDIVSIDKKIVIIDIKKYPSDFYKIALEGQYNTVNKWVYRPRHQNKTSGKISTSSSVYNTTKKTLLGRILQKEPLTSSKNST
;
A
#
# COMPACT_ATOMS: atom_id res chain seq x y z
N ASP A 1 -32.80 -2.62 -5.74
CA ASP A 1 -33.30 -3.62 -6.71
C ASP A 1 -32.12 -4.42 -7.25
N LYS A 2 -32.33 -5.56 -7.94
CA LYS A 2 -31.22 -6.41 -8.44
C LYS A 2 -30.31 -5.74 -9.48
N LYS A 3 -30.72 -4.62 -10.08
CA LYS A 3 -29.89 -3.83 -11.01
C LYS A 3 -29.11 -2.71 -10.29
N SER A 4 -29.22 -2.62 -8.96
CA SER A 4 -28.58 -1.64 -8.09
C SER A 4 -28.62 -0.20 -8.62
N ARG A 5 -29.73 0.20 -9.25
CA ARG A 5 -29.81 1.50 -9.94
C ARG A 5 -29.60 2.69 -9.00
N TYR A 6 -29.96 2.51 -7.74
CA TYR A 6 -29.71 3.49 -6.69
C TYR A 6 -28.21 3.71 -6.43
N ILE A 7 -27.38 2.65 -6.38
CA ILE A 7 -25.91 2.77 -6.28
C ILE A 7 -25.35 3.46 -7.52
N TYR A 8 -25.80 3.07 -8.72
CA TYR A 8 -25.40 3.79 -9.94
C TYR A 8 -25.68 5.29 -9.83
N ASN A 9 -26.88 5.68 -9.37
CA ASN A 9 -27.23 7.09 -9.21
C ASN A 9 -26.38 7.80 -8.13
N ILE A 10 -25.98 7.09 -7.07
CA ILE A 10 -25.04 7.60 -6.07
C ILE A 10 -23.67 7.83 -6.70
N ASP A 11 -23.14 6.86 -7.45
CA ASP A 11 -21.85 6.99 -8.15
C ASP A 11 -21.88 8.14 -9.17
N GLN A 12 -23.00 8.36 -9.86
CA GLN A 12 -23.21 9.54 -10.71
C GLN A 12 -23.10 10.84 -9.92
N ARG A 13 -23.78 10.93 -8.76
CA ARG A 13 -23.73 12.10 -7.89
C ARG A 13 -22.33 12.35 -7.34
N VAL A 14 -21.62 11.30 -6.91
CA VAL A 14 -20.22 11.39 -6.44
C VAL A 14 -19.31 11.90 -7.56
N THR A 15 -19.51 11.40 -8.78
CA THR A 15 -18.76 11.84 -9.97
C THR A 15 -18.98 13.32 -10.27
N ASP A 16 -20.24 13.76 -10.26
CA ASP A 16 -20.60 15.16 -10.54
C ASP A 16 -20.00 16.12 -9.49
N GLU A 17 -20.14 15.79 -8.20
CA GLU A 17 -19.60 16.58 -7.11
C GLU A 17 -18.06 16.60 -7.10
N THR A 18 -17.43 15.47 -7.43
CA THR A 18 -15.96 15.40 -7.57
C THR A 18 -15.49 16.28 -8.72
N THR A 19 -16.15 16.20 -9.87
CA THR A 19 -15.82 16.98 -11.07
C THR A 19 -15.93 18.47 -10.78
N GLU A 20 -17.03 18.89 -10.12
CA GLU A 20 -17.23 20.27 -9.72
C GLU A 20 -16.17 20.74 -8.72
N CYS A 21 -15.95 19.97 -7.64
CA CYS A 21 -14.96 20.28 -6.61
C CYS A 21 -13.53 20.44 -7.18
N ILE A 22 -13.08 19.52 -8.03
CA ILE A 22 -11.76 19.62 -8.69
C ILE A 22 -11.66 20.90 -9.52
N ARG A 23 -12.72 21.24 -10.27
CA ARG A 23 -12.71 22.42 -11.14
C ARG A 23 -12.66 23.73 -10.36
N THR A 24 -13.45 23.85 -9.29
CA THR A 24 -13.68 25.12 -8.59
C THR A 24 -12.90 25.30 -7.31
N HIS A 25 -12.58 24.22 -6.60
CA HIS A 25 -11.92 24.27 -5.29
C HIS A 25 -10.48 23.75 -5.31
N ALA A 26 -10.12 22.90 -6.28
CA ALA A 26 -8.78 22.35 -6.45
C ALA A 26 -8.14 21.82 -5.15
N PRO A 27 -8.73 20.79 -4.53
CA PRO A 27 -8.21 20.25 -3.27
C PRO A 27 -6.82 19.63 -3.46
N ASP A 28 -5.95 19.75 -2.45
CA ASP A 28 -4.61 19.14 -2.44
C ASP A 28 -4.67 17.59 -2.50
N LEU A 29 -5.75 17.00 -2.00
CA LEU A 29 -6.01 15.56 -2.03
C LEU A 29 -7.52 15.31 -2.15
N SER A 30 -7.90 14.44 -3.09
CA SER A 30 -9.28 13.98 -3.26
C SER A 30 -9.32 12.45 -3.28
N TRP A 31 -10.28 11.86 -2.54
CA TRP A 31 -10.52 10.42 -2.53
C TRP A 31 -11.93 10.14 -3.05
N VAL A 32 -12.03 9.29 -4.06
CA VAL A 32 -13.28 8.97 -4.75
C VAL A 32 -13.52 7.47 -4.67
N TYR A 33 -14.73 7.08 -4.28
CA TYR A 33 -15.15 5.69 -4.22
C TYR A 33 -16.43 5.50 -5.03
N LEU A 34 -16.43 4.52 -5.93
CA LEU A 34 -17.55 4.19 -6.82
C LEU A 34 -17.86 2.69 -6.64
N GLN A 35 -19.09 2.36 -6.24
CA GLN A 35 -19.47 1.03 -5.78
C GLN A 35 -20.21 0.20 -6.83
N TYR A 36 -20.77 0.81 -7.87
CA TYR A 36 -21.77 0.15 -8.71
C TYR A 36 -21.29 -1.13 -9.37
N THR A 37 -20.02 -1.17 -9.80
CA THR A 37 -19.42 -2.38 -10.36
C THR A 37 -19.38 -3.52 -9.34
N ASP A 38 -19.16 -3.21 -8.06
CA ASP A 38 -19.16 -4.18 -6.98
C ASP A 38 -20.56 -4.81 -6.76
N ASP A 39 -21.57 -3.95 -6.68
CA ASP A 39 -22.97 -4.39 -6.54
C ASP A 39 -23.40 -5.30 -7.70
N ILE A 40 -23.06 -4.92 -8.94
CA ILE A 40 -23.38 -5.71 -10.14
C ILE A 40 -22.60 -7.01 -10.16
N GLY A 41 -21.33 -6.99 -9.73
CA GLY A 41 -20.53 -8.20 -9.55
C GLY A 41 -21.22 -9.18 -8.60
N HIS A 42 -21.74 -8.71 -7.47
CA HIS A 42 -22.44 -9.56 -6.51
C HIS A 42 -23.69 -10.24 -7.07
N TYR A 43 -24.49 -9.54 -7.88
CA TYR A 43 -25.73 -10.10 -8.42
C TYR A 43 -25.53 -10.99 -9.65
N PHE A 44 -24.55 -10.66 -10.51
CA PHE A 44 -24.45 -11.26 -11.84
C PHE A 44 -23.11 -11.95 -12.11
N GLY A 45 -22.04 -11.61 -11.40
CA GLY A 45 -20.72 -12.19 -11.61
C GLY A 45 -20.18 -11.94 -13.01
N ASP A 46 -19.46 -12.92 -13.55
CA ASP A 46 -18.87 -12.88 -14.90
C ASP A 46 -19.95 -12.85 -15.99
N SER A 47 -20.40 -11.65 -16.32
CA SER A 47 -21.63 -11.43 -17.08
C SER A 47 -21.56 -10.21 -17.98
N GLN A 48 -22.50 -10.12 -18.92
CA GLN A 48 -22.67 -8.94 -19.75
C GLN A 48 -23.10 -7.71 -18.93
N GLN A 49 -23.88 -7.92 -17.87
CA GLN A 49 -24.30 -6.87 -16.94
C GLN A 49 -23.09 -6.25 -16.24
N PHE A 50 -22.15 -7.08 -15.76
CA PHE A 50 -20.90 -6.61 -15.17
C PHE A 50 -20.00 -5.92 -16.22
N SER A 51 -19.92 -6.47 -17.43
CA SER A 51 -19.20 -5.80 -18.52
C SER A 51 -19.78 -4.42 -18.86
N GLN A 52 -21.10 -4.27 -18.80
CA GLN A 52 -21.79 -3.00 -19.00
C GLN A 52 -21.62 -2.03 -17.82
N SER A 53 -21.55 -2.52 -16.58
CA SER A 53 -21.27 -1.62 -15.44
C SER A 53 -19.86 -1.02 -15.52
N ILE A 54 -18.89 -1.74 -16.10
CA ILE A 54 -17.55 -1.23 -16.37
C ILE A 54 -17.59 -0.07 -17.38
N THR A 55 -18.45 -0.09 -18.42
CA THR A 55 -18.53 1.04 -19.36
C THR A 55 -19.11 2.30 -18.72
N TYR A 56 -19.97 2.15 -17.72
CA TYR A 56 -20.44 3.29 -16.92
C TYR A 56 -19.35 3.85 -16.01
N LEU A 57 -18.56 2.97 -15.40
CA LEU A 57 -17.39 3.37 -14.60
C LEU A 57 -16.39 4.14 -15.47
N ASP A 58 -16.13 3.68 -16.69
CA ASP A 58 -15.24 4.36 -17.65
C ASP A 58 -15.72 5.78 -17.98
N ASP A 59 -17.01 5.99 -18.25
CA ASP A 59 -17.58 7.34 -18.45
C ASP A 59 -17.38 8.24 -17.22
N GLN A 60 -17.62 7.69 -16.02
CA GLN A 60 -17.47 8.42 -14.77
C GLN A 60 -16.01 8.86 -14.54
N ILE A 61 -15.06 7.94 -14.72
CA ILE A 61 -13.63 8.23 -14.66
C ILE A 61 -13.25 9.27 -15.72
N GLY A 62 -13.77 9.14 -16.94
CA GLY A 62 -13.52 10.09 -18.03
C GLY A 62 -13.98 11.52 -17.72
N ARG A 63 -15.08 11.70 -16.98
CA ARG A 63 -15.54 13.02 -16.53
C ARG A 63 -14.65 13.63 -15.44
N ILE A 64 -14.24 12.82 -14.46
CA ILE A 64 -13.28 13.25 -13.43
C ILE A 64 -11.95 13.64 -14.09
N TRP A 65 -11.45 12.83 -15.03
CA TRP A 65 -10.22 13.11 -15.77
C TRP A 65 -10.30 14.43 -16.53
N LYS A 66 -11.43 14.75 -17.19
CA LYS A 66 -11.61 16.05 -17.86
C LYS A 66 -11.52 17.24 -16.90
N ALA A 67 -11.98 17.10 -15.65
CA ALA A 67 -11.81 18.14 -14.64
C ALA A 67 -10.34 18.32 -14.25
N VAL A 68 -9.63 17.21 -14.02
CA VAL A 68 -8.18 17.22 -13.73
C VAL A 68 -7.39 17.81 -14.90
N ASP A 69 -7.60 17.33 -16.12
CA ASP A 69 -6.94 17.80 -17.34
C ASP A 69 -7.20 19.30 -17.60
N TYR A 70 -8.40 19.79 -17.29
CA TYR A 70 -8.69 21.23 -17.30
C TYR A 70 -7.78 22.00 -16.33
N ARG A 71 -7.61 21.52 -15.09
CA ARG A 71 -6.71 22.16 -14.11
C ARG A 71 -5.26 22.11 -14.58
N ILE A 72 -4.78 20.97 -15.06
CA ILE A 72 -3.44 20.83 -15.63
C ILE A 72 -3.20 21.84 -16.75
N LYS A 73 -4.10 21.94 -17.74
CA LYS A 73 -3.92 22.78 -18.93
C LYS A 73 -4.07 24.27 -18.66
N TYR A 74 -5.11 24.66 -17.93
CA TYR A 74 -5.50 26.07 -17.79
C TYR A 74 -4.99 26.71 -16.51
N HIS A 75 -4.70 25.93 -15.47
CA HIS A 75 -4.16 26.41 -14.20
C HIS A 75 -2.69 26.03 -13.99
N LYS A 76 -2.11 25.20 -14.86
CA LYS A 76 -0.71 24.73 -14.78
C LYS A 76 -0.41 24.01 -13.46
N GLU A 77 -1.42 23.32 -12.94
CA GLU A 77 -1.29 22.53 -11.72
C GLU A 77 -0.69 21.16 -12.01
N ASP A 78 0.06 20.65 -11.05
CA ASP A 78 0.56 19.28 -11.08
C ASP A 78 -0.44 18.38 -10.36
N TRP A 79 -0.87 17.31 -11.04
CA TRP A 79 -1.90 16.39 -10.55
C TRP A 79 -1.43 14.96 -10.70
N LEU A 80 -1.43 14.23 -9.59
CA LEU A 80 -1.27 12.79 -9.57
C LEU A 80 -2.64 12.12 -9.44
N VAL A 81 -3.01 11.34 -10.45
CA VAL A 81 -4.19 10.49 -10.47
C VAL A 81 -3.73 9.04 -10.28
N ILE A 82 -4.31 8.35 -9.29
CA ILE A 82 -4.13 6.92 -9.07
C ILE A 82 -5.52 6.30 -9.02
N ILE A 83 -5.73 5.26 -9.82
CA ILE A 83 -6.97 4.48 -9.86
C ILE A 83 -6.61 3.03 -9.53
N THR A 84 -7.34 2.42 -8.61
CA THR A 84 -7.13 1.02 -8.20
C THR A 84 -8.47 0.38 -7.84
N THR A 85 -8.47 -0.94 -7.70
CA THR A 85 -9.51 -1.67 -6.94
C THR A 85 -8.98 -2.08 -5.57
N ASP A 86 -9.88 -2.32 -4.63
CA ASP A 86 -9.59 -2.82 -3.30
C ASP A 86 -9.51 -4.36 -3.25
N HIS A 87 -10.25 -5.03 -4.13
CA HIS A 87 -10.20 -6.48 -4.31
C HIS A 87 -10.54 -6.93 -5.73
N GLY A 88 -10.32 -8.22 -5.98
CA GLY A 88 -10.85 -8.95 -7.13
C GLY A 88 -12.10 -9.75 -6.77
N ARG A 89 -12.32 -10.87 -7.45
CA ARG A 89 -13.52 -11.73 -7.27
C ARG A 89 -13.19 -13.20 -7.24
N ASP A 90 -14.09 -14.00 -6.68
CA ASP A 90 -13.95 -15.44 -6.61
C ASP A 90 -13.81 -16.06 -8.01
N PRO A 91 -12.98 -17.10 -8.18
CA PRO A 91 -12.71 -17.68 -9.49
C PRO A 91 -13.88 -18.48 -10.08
N ARG A 92 -14.89 -18.84 -9.29
CA ARG A 92 -15.94 -19.77 -9.73
C ARG A 92 -17.09 -19.03 -10.42
N THR A 93 -17.54 -17.91 -9.86
CA THR A 93 -18.69 -17.17 -10.40
C THR A 93 -18.41 -15.69 -10.62
N GLY A 94 -17.38 -15.14 -9.98
CA GLY A 94 -17.13 -13.71 -9.95
C GLY A 94 -18.09 -12.92 -9.04
N GLN A 95 -18.95 -13.60 -8.26
CA GLN A 95 -20.00 -12.96 -7.45
C GLN A 95 -19.58 -12.68 -6.02
N SER A 96 -18.57 -13.37 -5.52
CA SER A 96 -18.09 -13.24 -4.14
C SER A 96 -16.66 -12.73 -4.13
N HIS A 97 -16.21 -12.37 -2.94
CA HIS A 97 -14.82 -12.09 -2.59
C HIS A 97 -14.65 -12.46 -1.10
N SER A 98 -13.49 -12.15 -0.49
CA SER A 98 -13.08 -12.47 0.89
C SER A 98 -12.20 -13.71 1.07
N GLY A 99 -12.04 -14.52 0.02
CA GLY A 99 -11.03 -15.57 -0.03
C GLY A 99 -9.62 -15.03 -0.27
N GLN A 100 -8.67 -15.94 -0.48
CA GLN A 100 -7.26 -15.65 -0.69
C GLN A 100 -6.76 -16.19 -2.04
N SER A 101 -7.68 -16.49 -2.97
CA SER A 101 -7.30 -16.92 -4.31
C SER A 101 -6.55 -15.81 -5.05
N VAL A 102 -5.74 -16.20 -6.05
CA VAL A 102 -5.04 -15.22 -6.90
C VAL A 102 -6.03 -14.21 -7.46
N ARG A 103 -7.15 -14.67 -8.05
CA ARG A 103 -8.16 -13.80 -8.65
C ARG A 103 -8.81 -12.82 -7.67
N GLU A 104 -9.01 -13.21 -6.41
CA GLU A 104 -9.56 -12.32 -5.37
C GLU A 104 -8.55 -11.29 -4.89
N ARG A 105 -7.25 -11.62 -4.93
CA ARG A 105 -6.15 -10.75 -4.49
C ARG A 105 -5.58 -9.89 -5.62
N THR A 106 -5.84 -10.24 -6.88
CA THR A 106 -5.40 -9.46 -8.03
C THR A 106 -6.22 -8.18 -8.13
N THR A 107 -5.57 -7.06 -7.81
CA THR A 107 -6.02 -5.71 -8.12
C THR A 107 -5.11 -5.11 -9.20
N TRP A 108 -5.48 -3.96 -9.72
CA TRP A 108 -4.69 -3.22 -10.70
C TRP A 108 -4.51 -1.78 -10.22
N ILE A 109 -3.45 -1.13 -10.69
CA ILE A 109 -3.14 0.27 -10.43
C ILE A 109 -2.91 0.97 -11.76
N LEU A 110 -3.58 2.10 -11.99
CA LEU A 110 -3.38 2.99 -13.12
C LEU A 110 -2.99 4.38 -12.63
N THR A 111 -2.07 5.03 -13.32
CA THR A 111 -1.67 6.41 -12.99
C THR A 111 -1.36 7.23 -14.24
N ASN A 112 -1.54 8.55 -14.16
CA ASN A 112 -1.14 9.51 -15.20
C ASN A 112 0.33 9.95 -15.11
N SER A 113 1.03 9.58 -14.03
CA SER A 113 2.42 10.01 -13.81
C SER A 113 3.34 9.57 -14.95
N GLN A 114 4.15 10.51 -15.45
CA GLN A 114 5.20 10.23 -16.43
C GLN A 114 6.54 9.87 -15.77
N GLU A 115 6.63 9.99 -14.44
CA GLU A 115 7.84 9.74 -13.64
C GLU A 115 7.77 8.41 -12.89
N THR A 116 7.08 7.42 -13.47
CA THR A 116 7.05 6.05 -12.93
C THR A 116 8.46 5.44 -12.96
N ASN A 117 8.73 4.56 -12.00
CA ASN A 117 10.05 3.93 -11.84
C ASN A 117 10.09 2.48 -12.34
N ASP A 118 11.27 1.88 -12.31
CA ASP A 118 11.49 0.49 -12.74
C ASP A 118 10.66 -0.50 -11.89
N TYR A 119 10.42 -0.18 -10.60
CA TYR A 119 9.54 -1.01 -9.76
C TYR A 119 8.12 -1.07 -10.34
N PHE A 120 7.54 0.07 -10.70
CA PHE A 120 6.21 0.12 -11.29
C PHE A 120 6.11 -0.60 -12.64
N ARG A 121 7.16 -0.53 -13.46
CA ARG A 121 7.17 -1.12 -14.82
C ARG A 121 7.41 -2.62 -14.83
N ASP A 122 8.36 -3.08 -14.01
CA ASP A 122 8.97 -4.41 -14.19
C ASP A 122 8.58 -5.39 -13.08
N TYR A 123 7.91 -4.92 -12.01
CA TYR A 123 7.59 -5.73 -10.83
C TYR A 123 6.10 -5.69 -10.47
N GLN A 124 5.71 -6.64 -9.61
CA GLN A 124 4.36 -6.70 -9.07
C GLN A 124 4.18 -5.62 -7.98
N CYS A 125 3.37 -4.62 -8.29
CA CYS A 125 2.92 -3.61 -7.34
C CYS A 125 1.76 -4.13 -6.48
N GLY A 126 1.56 -3.52 -5.33
CA GLY A 126 0.44 -3.74 -4.42
C GLY A 126 -0.23 -2.44 -3.99
N ILE A 127 -1.45 -2.54 -3.46
CA ILE A 127 -2.21 -1.37 -2.98
C ILE A 127 -1.47 -0.58 -1.88
N VAL A 128 -0.59 -1.25 -1.13
CA VAL A 128 0.25 -0.64 -0.09
C VAL A 128 1.25 0.38 -0.63
N ASP A 129 1.56 0.32 -1.93
CA ASP A 129 2.49 1.22 -2.62
C ASP A 129 1.88 2.61 -2.88
N ILE A 130 0.55 2.74 -2.79
CA ILE A 130 -0.16 4.00 -3.07
C ILE A 130 0.19 5.07 -2.04
N LEU A 131 0.23 4.72 -0.74
CA LEU A 131 0.55 5.68 0.32
C LEU A 131 1.93 6.33 0.15
N PRO A 132 3.05 5.57 0.04
CA PRO A 132 4.36 6.19 -0.16
C PRO A 132 4.49 6.92 -1.50
N THR A 133 3.69 6.54 -2.51
CA THR A 133 3.63 7.27 -3.78
C THR A 133 3.00 8.65 -3.60
N ILE A 134 1.87 8.74 -2.90
CA ILE A 134 1.18 10.01 -2.61
C ILE A 134 2.08 10.91 -1.76
N THR A 135 2.67 10.39 -0.68
CA THR A 135 3.52 11.22 0.19
C THR A 135 4.75 11.74 -0.54
N ARG A 136 5.33 10.94 -1.45
CA ARG A 136 6.43 11.39 -2.32
C ARG A 136 6.00 12.51 -3.25
N PHE A 137 4.87 12.35 -3.94
CA PHE A 137 4.35 13.38 -4.84
C PHE A 137 4.07 14.69 -4.10
N MET A 138 3.45 14.62 -2.91
CA MET A 138 3.12 15.77 -2.09
C MET A 138 4.32 16.33 -1.30
N ASN A 139 5.51 15.73 -1.41
CA ASN A 139 6.69 16.07 -0.61
C ASN A 139 6.41 16.06 0.91
N ILE A 140 5.62 15.08 1.37
CA ILE A 140 5.29 14.86 2.79
C ILE A 140 6.30 13.89 3.38
N THR A 141 7.05 14.35 4.39
CA THR A 141 7.94 13.49 5.17
C THR A 141 7.12 12.61 6.12
N ILE A 142 7.25 11.29 5.97
CA ILE A 142 6.70 10.32 6.91
C ILE A 142 7.65 10.22 8.11
N PRO A 143 7.19 10.32 9.36
CA PRO A 143 8.03 10.08 10.52
C PRO A 143 8.67 8.69 10.47
N ILE A 144 9.96 8.59 10.80
CA ILE A 144 10.77 7.37 10.63
C ILE A 144 10.17 6.16 11.35
N GLU A 145 9.52 6.37 12.49
CA GLU A 145 8.81 5.34 13.26
C GLU A 145 7.61 4.75 12.51
N SER A 146 7.00 5.51 11.60
CA SER A 146 5.91 5.05 10.74
C SER A 146 6.45 4.52 9.42
N GLU A 147 7.47 5.16 8.84
CA GLU A 147 8.09 4.73 7.58
C GLU A 147 8.60 3.28 7.66
N ARG A 148 9.23 2.90 8.78
CA ARG A 148 9.73 1.53 9.01
C ARG A 148 8.65 0.47 9.14
N GLU A 149 7.39 0.87 9.28
CA GLU A 149 6.22 0.00 9.38
C GLU A 149 5.44 -0.07 8.05
N LEU A 150 5.86 0.69 7.03
CA LEU A 150 5.28 0.63 5.71
C LEU A 150 5.85 -0.54 4.91
N ASP A 151 4.96 -1.34 4.35
CA ASP A 151 5.32 -2.42 3.43
C ASP A 151 5.46 -1.93 1.98
N GLY A 152 4.85 -0.79 1.66
CA GLY A 152 4.78 -0.28 0.30
C GLY A 152 6.04 0.45 -0.17
N ILE A 153 6.26 0.44 -1.48
CA ILE A 153 7.34 1.10 -2.16
C ILE A 153 6.75 2.14 -3.12
N PRO A 154 7.24 3.39 -3.12
CA PRO A 154 6.73 4.43 -4.00
C PRO A 154 6.89 4.06 -5.48
N LEU A 155 5.84 4.29 -6.26
CA LEU A 155 5.74 3.94 -7.69
C LEU A 155 6.34 4.99 -8.63
N ILE A 156 6.67 6.17 -8.10
CA ILE A 156 7.26 7.30 -8.82
C ILE A 156 8.62 7.68 -8.24
N GLY A 157 9.47 8.27 -9.06
CA GLY A 157 10.81 8.71 -8.67
C GLY A 157 11.74 7.56 -8.28
N LYS A 158 12.95 7.88 -7.84
CA LYS A 158 14.00 6.88 -7.60
C LYS A 158 13.66 5.92 -6.45
N VAL A 159 14.07 4.66 -6.60
CA VAL A 159 13.98 3.61 -5.58
C VAL A 159 15.35 2.94 -5.50
N SER A 160 15.89 2.79 -4.30
CA SER A 160 17.20 2.17 -4.08
C SER A 160 17.12 0.65 -4.14
N LEU A 161 16.24 0.08 -3.31
CA LEU A 161 16.09 -1.37 -3.16
C LEU A 161 14.64 -1.79 -2.98
N ILE A 162 14.36 -3.04 -3.34
CA ILE A 162 13.07 -3.71 -3.19
C ILE A 162 13.27 -5.13 -2.62
N GLU A 163 12.17 -5.84 -2.35
CA GLU A 163 12.16 -7.28 -2.01
C GLU A 163 13.13 -7.68 -0.87
N SER A 164 12.85 -7.21 0.35
CA SER A 164 13.55 -7.62 1.57
C SER A 164 13.26 -9.09 1.93
N ASN A 165 14.22 -9.97 1.64
CA ASN A 165 14.17 -11.37 2.04
C ASN A 165 14.98 -11.57 3.32
N VAL A 166 14.37 -12.21 4.32
CA VAL A 166 15.02 -12.50 5.60
C VAL A 166 14.75 -13.94 5.99
N SER A 167 15.81 -14.69 6.26
CA SER A 167 15.74 -16.03 6.86
C SER A 167 16.53 -16.07 8.17
N LEU A 168 16.05 -16.87 9.12
CA LEU A 168 16.64 -17.03 10.44
C LEU A 168 17.03 -18.49 10.66
N HIS A 169 18.33 -18.75 10.80
CA HIS A 169 18.88 -20.07 11.09
C HIS A 169 19.76 -20.01 12.35
N GLY A 170 19.29 -20.62 13.45
CA GLY A 170 20.00 -20.55 14.73
C GLY A 170 20.08 -19.10 15.24
N ASN A 171 21.28 -18.52 15.22
CA ASN A 171 21.53 -17.12 15.58
C ASN A 171 22.03 -16.29 14.39
N GLN A 172 21.81 -16.76 13.16
CA GLN A 172 22.19 -16.04 11.96
C GLN A 172 20.94 -15.57 11.21
N LEU A 173 20.87 -14.26 10.97
CA LEU A 173 19.94 -13.66 10.02
C LEU A 173 20.65 -13.51 8.68
N THR A 174 20.13 -14.19 7.66
CA THR A 174 20.51 -13.94 6.27
C THR A 174 19.52 -12.96 5.68
N ILE A 175 20.00 -11.79 5.25
CA ILE A 175 19.16 -10.71 4.73
C ILE A 175 19.64 -10.39 3.32
N SER A 176 18.73 -10.40 2.35
CA SER A 176 19.02 -10.00 0.98
C SER A 176 17.97 -9.05 0.42
N TRP A 177 18.36 -8.32 -0.64
CA TRP A 177 17.53 -7.33 -1.32
C TRP A 177 17.83 -7.30 -2.82
N THR A 178 16.87 -6.79 -3.59
CA THR A 178 17.03 -6.50 -5.01
C THR A 178 17.36 -5.02 -5.18
N VAL A 179 18.38 -4.70 -5.98
CA VAL A 179 18.84 -3.32 -6.21
C VAL A 179 18.17 -2.79 -7.47
N LEU A 180 17.52 -1.63 -7.35
CA LEU A 180 16.99 -0.88 -8.50
C LEU A 180 17.88 0.30 -8.87
N HIS A 181 18.41 1.02 -7.87
CA HIS A 181 19.35 2.11 -8.11
C HIS A 181 20.61 1.91 -7.25
N ASN A 182 21.74 1.67 -7.92
CA ASN A 182 22.99 1.16 -7.33
C ASN A 182 23.88 2.24 -6.70
N THR A 183 23.31 3.29 -6.12
CA THR A 183 24.09 4.33 -5.42
C THR A 183 23.92 4.23 -3.92
N GLY A 184 25.05 4.30 -3.21
CA GLY A 184 25.09 4.46 -1.75
C GLY A 184 25.18 3.14 -0.99
N ASN A 185 24.72 3.19 0.26
CA ASN A 185 24.78 2.10 1.22
C ASN A 185 23.36 1.67 1.61
N VAL A 186 23.25 0.45 2.14
CA VAL A 186 22.09 -0.03 2.88
C VAL A 186 22.44 -0.01 4.35
N THR A 187 21.68 0.77 5.11
CA THR A 187 21.74 0.83 6.56
C THR A 187 20.76 -0.21 7.13
N ILE A 188 21.26 -1.11 7.96
CA ILE A 188 20.49 -2.25 8.46
C ILE A 188 20.10 -1.99 9.91
N TRP A 189 18.79 -1.92 10.15
CA TRP A 189 18.22 -1.69 11.47
C TRP A 189 17.48 -2.92 11.96
N LEU A 190 17.56 -3.17 13.26
CA LEU A 190 16.92 -4.31 13.92
C LEU A 190 16.15 -3.86 15.16
N SER A 191 14.89 -4.28 15.28
CA SER A 191 14.15 -4.22 16.53
C SER A 191 13.76 -5.62 16.99
N THR A 192 13.79 -5.86 18.30
CA THR A 192 13.37 -7.13 18.92
C THR A 192 11.95 -7.06 19.49
N SER A 193 11.20 -6.00 19.20
CA SER A 193 9.85 -5.77 19.72
C SER A 193 8.85 -5.39 18.63
N ASN A 194 7.57 -5.49 18.96
CA ASN A 194 6.46 -4.94 18.17
C ASN A 194 5.56 -4.08 19.08
N LEU A 195 6.18 -3.07 19.70
CA LEU A 195 5.51 -2.06 20.48
C LEU A 195 4.63 -1.17 19.59
N PHE A 196 4.96 -1.03 18.31
CA PHE A 196 4.19 -0.22 17.36
C PHE A 196 2.73 -0.65 17.28
N LYS A 197 2.46 -1.96 17.37
CA LYS A 197 1.10 -2.52 17.45
C LYS A 197 0.27 -1.99 18.63
N LYS A 198 0.92 -1.48 19.68
CA LYS A 198 0.30 -0.88 20.87
C LYS A 198 0.30 0.66 20.83
N GLY A 199 0.69 1.28 19.71
CA GLY A 199 0.85 2.73 19.58
C GLY A 199 2.11 3.27 20.25
N ILE A 200 3.11 2.43 20.51
CA ILE A 200 4.38 2.80 21.15
C ILE A 200 5.51 2.58 20.14
N ILE A 201 6.47 3.49 20.07
CA ILE A 201 7.59 3.40 19.11
C ILE A 201 8.48 2.19 19.44
N ASP A 202 8.83 1.41 18.41
CA ASP A 202 9.82 0.34 18.53
C ASP A 202 11.24 0.89 18.57
N ASN A 203 12.08 0.32 19.43
CA ASN A 203 13.50 0.68 19.48
C ASN A 203 14.27 -0.09 18.41
N TYR A 204 14.75 0.62 17.38
CA TYR A 204 15.59 0.07 16.33
C TYR A 204 17.07 0.36 16.61
N LYS A 205 17.89 -0.69 16.54
CA LYS A 205 19.34 -0.61 16.68
C LYS A 205 20.00 -0.66 15.30
N LEU A 206 20.97 0.20 15.07
CA LEU A 206 21.85 0.10 13.90
C LEU A 206 22.73 -1.14 14.05
N ILE A 207 22.69 -2.03 13.07
CA ILE A 207 23.46 -3.27 13.09
C ILE A 207 24.66 -3.21 12.16
N ASP A 208 24.46 -2.71 10.94
CA ASP A 208 25.52 -2.65 9.93
C ASP A 208 25.20 -1.58 8.89
N ILE A 209 26.22 -1.11 8.18
CA ILE A 209 26.13 -0.25 7.00
C ILE A 209 26.99 -0.89 5.92
N VAL A 210 26.38 -1.31 4.82
CA VAL A 210 27.05 -2.02 3.74
C VAL A 210 26.79 -1.36 2.40
N SER A 211 27.70 -1.50 1.44
CA SER A 211 27.42 -1.11 0.06
C SER A 211 26.16 -1.80 -0.45
N ILE A 212 25.32 -1.07 -1.19
CA ILE A 212 24.09 -1.60 -1.78
C ILE A 212 24.35 -2.77 -2.75
N ASP A 213 25.52 -2.80 -3.38
CA ASP A 213 25.93 -3.86 -4.31
C ASP A 213 26.26 -5.19 -3.64
N LYS A 214 26.37 -5.20 -2.30
CA LYS A 214 26.60 -6.44 -1.56
C LYS A 214 25.41 -7.39 -1.70
N LYS A 215 24.18 -6.89 -1.88
CA LYS A 215 22.90 -7.60 -2.09
C LYS A 215 22.46 -8.58 -1.01
N ILE A 216 23.39 -9.03 -0.16
CA ILE A 216 23.18 -9.99 0.91
C ILE A 216 24.13 -9.74 2.07
N VAL A 217 23.64 -9.94 3.29
CA VAL A 217 24.45 -9.97 4.51
C VAL A 217 24.03 -11.13 5.41
N ILE A 218 24.96 -11.57 6.25
CA ILE A 218 24.72 -12.52 7.32
C ILE A 218 25.07 -11.82 8.63
N ILE A 219 24.10 -11.75 9.54
CA ILE A 219 24.22 -11.05 10.83
C ILE A 219 24.09 -12.06 11.96
N ASP A 220 25.10 -12.11 12.84
CA ASP A 220 25.01 -12.84 14.10
C ASP A 220 24.20 -12.03 15.13
N ILE A 221 23.05 -12.55 15.50
CA ILE A 221 22.11 -11.95 16.45
C ILE A 221 22.24 -12.50 17.87
N LYS A 222 23.31 -13.22 18.20
CA LYS A 222 23.54 -13.74 19.57
C LYS A 222 23.52 -12.64 20.64
N LYS A 223 23.90 -11.40 20.30
CA LYS A 223 23.86 -10.23 21.19
C LYS A 223 22.46 -9.59 21.31
N TYR A 224 21.49 -10.04 20.51
CA TYR A 224 20.13 -9.51 20.44
C TYR A 224 19.10 -10.64 20.63
N PRO A 225 19.10 -11.35 21.77
CA PRO A 225 18.22 -12.50 21.95
C PRO A 225 16.74 -12.10 21.91
N SER A 226 15.99 -12.70 21.00
CA SER A 226 14.54 -12.55 20.84
C SER A 226 13.94 -13.73 20.05
N ASP A 227 12.64 -13.93 20.23
CA ASP A 227 11.81 -14.82 19.40
C ASP A 227 11.21 -14.11 18.18
N PHE A 228 11.43 -12.80 18.06
CA PHE A 228 10.87 -11.94 17.03
C PHE A 228 11.82 -10.81 16.66
N TYR A 229 11.90 -10.51 15.37
CA TYR A 229 12.71 -9.43 14.82
C TYR A 229 11.94 -8.65 13.76
N LYS A 230 12.01 -7.32 13.83
CA LYS A 230 11.76 -6.43 12.70
C LYS A 230 13.08 -5.99 12.11
N ILE A 231 13.24 -6.14 10.81
CA ILE A 231 14.39 -5.69 10.05
C ILE A 231 13.91 -4.55 9.16
N ALA A 232 14.60 -3.41 9.21
CA ALA A 232 14.41 -2.33 8.23
C ALA A 232 15.73 -2.11 7.48
N LEU A 233 15.63 -2.07 6.15
CA LEU A 233 16.73 -1.80 5.23
C LEU A 233 16.50 -0.43 4.63
N GLU A 234 17.29 0.53 5.08
CA GLU A 234 17.22 1.92 4.66
C GLU A 234 18.26 2.16 3.56
N GLY A 235 17.79 2.38 2.34
CA GLY A 235 18.59 2.85 1.22
C GLY A 235 18.50 4.37 1.07
N GLN A 236 19.16 4.91 0.04
CA GLN A 236 19.19 6.35 -0.20
C GLN A 236 17.80 6.95 -0.51
N TYR A 237 16.94 6.21 -1.21
CA TYR A 237 15.67 6.73 -1.74
C TYR A 237 14.43 6.09 -1.11
N ASN A 238 14.56 4.98 -0.38
CA ASN A 238 13.43 4.32 0.27
C ASN A 238 13.92 3.35 1.36
N THR A 239 13.01 3.01 2.26
CA THR A 239 13.16 1.94 3.24
C THR A 239 12.27 0.77 2.85
N VAL A 240 12.75 -0.46 3.05
CA VAL A 240 11.93 -1.69 3.01
C VAL A 240 12.06 -2.43 4.33
N ASN A 241 11.01 -3.13 4.75
CA ASN A 241 11.01 -3.84 6.03
C ASN A 241 10.65 -5.32 5.86
N LYS A 242 11.05 -6.16 6.81
CA LYS A 242 10.62 -7.56 6.90
C LYS A 242 10.67 -8.03 8.33
N TRP A 243 9.67 -8.82 8.73
CA TRP A 243 9.59 -9.38 10.06
C TRP A 243 9.85 -10.89 10.02
N VAL A 244 10.53 -11.42 11.03
CA VAL A 244 10.81 -12.84 11.16
C VAL A 244 10.61 -13.29 12.62
N TYR A 245 10.04 -14.48 12.78
CA TYR A 245 9.89 -15.15 14.07
C TYR A 245 10.89 -16.29 14.16
N ARG A 246 11.44 -16.50 15.36
CA ARG A 246 12.20 -17.72 15.65
C ARG A 246 11.24 -18.91 15.52
N PRO A 247 11.62 -19.96 14.78
CA PRO A 247 10.82 -21.18 14.73
C PRO A 247 10.63 -21.71 16.14
N ARG A 248 9.37 -21.91 16.57
CA ARG A 248 9.12 -22.59 17.84
C ARG A 248 9.57 -24.04 17.68
N HIS A 249 10.40 -24.54 18.60
CA HIS A 249 10.66 -25.96 18.71
C HIS A 249 9.32 -26.67 18.98
N GLN A 250 8.77 -27.35 17.97
CA GLN A 250 7.75 -28.36 18.23
C GLN A 250 8.47 -29.52 18.93
N ASN A 251 8.23 -29.66 20.23
CA ASN A 251 8.58 -30.89 20.93
C ASN A 251 7.81 -32.03 20.24
N LYS A 252 8.54 -32.88 19.50
CA LYS A 252 8.03 -34.14 18.98
C LYS A 252 7.79 -35.10 20.15
N THR A 253 6.63 -35.01 20.76
CA THR A 253 6.03 -36.13 21.50
C THR A 253 4.78 -36.59 20.75
N SER A 254 4.92 -37.75 20.13
CA SER A 254 3.89 -38.71 19.68
C SER A 254 2.76 -38.23 18.75
N GLY A 255 2.85 -38.66 17.48
CA GLY A 255 1.80 -39.46 16.84
C GLY A 255 0.50 -38.78 16.39
N LYS A 256 0.52 -38.14 15.22
CA LYS A 256 -0.41 -38.35 14.08
C LYS A 256 -0.12 -37.27 13.03
N ILE A 257 0.14 -37.69 11.80
CA ILE A 257 0.25 -36.79 10.65
C ILE A 257 -1.16 -36.26 10.36
N SER A 258 -1.42 -35.01 10.73
CA SER A 258 -2.45 -34.21 10.08
C SER A 258 -1.76 -33.11 9.29
N THR A 259 -1.85 -33.16 7.97
CA THR A 259 -1.51 -32.06 7.08
C THR A 259 -2.47 -30.91 7.36
N SER A 260 -2.07 -29.99 8.24
CA SER A 260 -2.69 -28.66 8.33
C SER A 260 -1.66 -27.63 7.88
N SER A 261 -1.81 -27.19 6.65
CA SER A 261 -1.30 -25.91 6.20
C SER A 261 -1.96 -24.84 7.07
N SER A 262 -1.22 -24.27 8.01
CA SER A 262 -1.68 -23.13 8.79
C SER A 262 -1.65 -21.88 7.89
N VAL A 263 -2.68 -21.75 7.06
CA VAL A 263 -3.11 -20.47 6.52
C VAL A 263 -3.52 -19.65 7.75
N TYR A 264 -2.73 -18.62 8.07
CA TYR A 264 -3.09 -17.69 9.12
C TYR A 264 -4.36 -16.95 8.68
N ASN A 265 -5.49 -17.34 9.27
CA ASN A 265 -6.72 -16.58 9.30
C ASN A 265 -6.46 -15.28 10.05
N THR A 266 -6.19 -14.19 9.33
CA THR A 266 -6.35 -12.84 9.86
C THR A 266 -7.84 -12.58 10.04
N THR A 267 -8.27 -12.73 11.27
CA THR A 267 -9.60 -12.40 11.75
C THR A 267 -9.88 -10.91 11.49
N LYS A 268 -11.05 -10.65 10.89
CA LYS A 268 -11.77 -9.38 10.79
C LYS A 268 -11.18 -8.23 11.64
N LYS A 269 -10.66 -7.21 10.98
CA LYS A 269 -10.66 -5.84 11.48
C LYS A 269 -11.22 -4.92 10.41
N THR A 270 -12.51 -4.63 10.55
CA THR A 270 -13.12 -3.41 10.02
C THR A 270 -12.31 -2.24 10.58
N LEU A 271 -11.63 -1.49 9.72
CA LEU A 271 -10.92 -0.29 10.13
C LEU A 271 -11.97 0.83 10.28
N LEU A 272 -12.26 1.22 11.52
CA LEU A 272 -12.93 2.48 11.81
C LEU A 272 -11.96 3.63 11.47
N GLY A 273 -12.25 4.40 10.43
CA GLY A 273 -11.64 5.70 10.21
C GLY A 273 -12.18 6.70 11.24
N ARG A 274 -11.30 7.26 12.08
CA ARG A 274 -11.59 8.46 12.87
C ARG A 274 -11.10 9.69 12.12
N ILE A 275 -11.98 10.69 12.08
CA ILE A 275 -11.78 12.03 11.55
C ILE A 275 -10.79 12.78 12.46
N LEU A 276 -9.77 13.38 11.87
CA LEU A 276 -8.99 14.46 12.49
C LEU A 276 -9.17 15.71 11.63
N GLN A 277 -9.94 16.65 12.15
CA GLN A 277 -10.09 18.01 11.64
C GLN A 277 -9.00 18.87 12.30
N LYS A 278 -8.22 19.60 11.51
CA LYS A 278 -7.30 20.63 12.00
C LYS A 278 -7.84 21.98 11.55
N GLU A 279 -8.27 22.81 12.51
CA GLU A 279 -8.68 24.18 12.23
C GLU A 279 -7.48 25.04 11.81
N PRO A 280 -7.69 26.05 10.94
CA PRO A 280 -6.66 27.02 10.60
C PRO A 280 -6.38 27.98 11.76
N LEU A 281 -5.09 28.16 12.06
CA LEU A 281 -4.58 29.20 12.95
C LEU A 281 -4.95 30.59 12.39
N THR A 282 -5.75 31.35 13.14
CA THR A 282 -6.00 32.76 12.85
C THR A 282 -4.76 33.58 13.17
N SER A 283 -4.25 34.29 12.16
CA SER A 283 -3.19 35.29 12.33
C SER A 283 -3.72 36.49 13.13
N SER A 284 -3.10 36.78 14.27
CA SER A 284 -3.30 38.06 14.97
C SER A 284 -2.72 39.20 14.12
N LYS A 285 -3.59 40.14 13.73
CA LYS A 285 -3.17 41.47 13.28
C LYS A 285 -2.90 42.31 14.52
N ASN A 286 -1.64 42.72 14.71
CA ASN A 286 -1.29 43.87 15.53
C ASN A 286 -1.11 45.09 14.61
N SER A 287 -1.97 46.09 14.76
CA SER A 287 -1.65 47.49 14.43
C SER A 287 -2.67 48.43 15.10
N THR A 288 -2.29 48.96 16.26
CA THR A 288 -2.24 50.37 16.70
C THR A 288 -2.35 50.42 18.21
#